data_AF-A0A1S2XK24-F1
#
_entry.id   AF-A0A1S2XK24-F1
#
_cell.length_a   1.000
_cell.length_b   1.000
_cell.length_c   1.000
_cell.angle_alpha   90.00
_cell.angle_beta   90.00
_cell.angle_gamma   90.00
#
_symmetry.space_group_name_H-M   'P 1'
#
loop_
_entity.id
_entity.type
_entity.pdbx_description
1 polymer ?
#
loop_
_entity_poly.entity_id
_entity_poly.type
_entity_poly.pdbx_seq_one_letter_code
_entity_poly.pdbx_strand_id
1 'polypeptide(L)'
;MLGRSGFSRPGGFRPENLGQNTMAMIGNVCFSVFVIGVLVFTIMAATYEPEDPLFHPSTKITTFLTSKSNATFKSDNSVVRTGEDFMAANESVFGAIINMTDVDNSVSGETGEVVEATQCDGNSGPIDCRDPEVFHLMMRATIEKFKDIHFYRFGKPVAGSNDSSCDMAWRFRPKDGKAAAFYKDYRRFVIERSENCTLSVVSIGEYHTGMNARKRKKNQKGGLEKTSLNTDQVNALPVVGEMVNDSLPVVESESSFSRGKYLVYMGGGDRCKSMNHYLWSFLCALGEAQYLNRTLVMDLSICLSSIYTSSKQDEEGKDFRFYFDFEHLKEAASVLDKDQFWEDWSKWQQKDGMNLHLVEDFRVTPMKLMDVKDALIMRKFGSVEPDNYWYRVCEGETESIVQRPWHLIWKSRRLMDIMSAIASRLNWDYDSVHVVRGEKARNKELWPNLDAHTSPDALLSTLRDKIDEGRNLYIATNEPDTSFFDPLKDKYTTHFLDEYKDLWDVTSEWYSETTKLNNGVPVEFDGYMRVSIDTEVFLRGKKQLETFNDLTSDCKDGINTCNVAEN
;
A
#
# COMPACT_ATOMS: atom_id res chain seq x y z
N MET A 1 -53.56 -14.40 47.96
CA MET A 1 -52.77 -15.20 48.93
C MET A 1 -53.01 -16.68 48.65
N LEU A 2 -52.01 -17.54 48.92
CA LEU A 2 -51.90 -18.97 48.59
C LEU A 2 -51.39 -19.22 47.16
N GLY A 3 -50.25 -19.85 46.89
CA GLY A 3 -49.36 -20.66 47.72
C GLY A 3 -49.59 -22.16 47.51
N ARG A 4 -48.57 -22.82 46.93
CA ARG A 4 -48.20 -24.26 46.98
C ARG A 4 -48.76 -25.29 45.95
N SER A 5 -47.77 -25.79 45.18
CA SER A 5 -47.31 -27.19 45.01
C SER A 5 -48.14 -28.24 44.27
N GLY A 6 -47.46 -28.99 43.39
CA GLY A 6 -47.79 -30.39 43.11
C GLY A 6 -47.25 -30.95 41.80
N PHE A 7 -46.08 -31.59 41.83
CA PHE A 7 -45.61 -32.49 40.79
C PHE A 7 -46.53 -33.72 40.65
N SER A 8 -46.85 -34.14 39.43
CA SER A 8 -47.08 -35.56 39.09
C SER A 8 -46.76 -35.85 37.62
N ARG A 9 -45.91 -36.87 37.40
CA ARG A 9 -45.64 -37.59 36.14
C ARG A 9 -46.53 -38.87 36.13
N PRO A 10 -46.55 -39.72 35.08
CA PRO A 10 -46.63 -39.49 33.64
C PRO A 10 -47.71 -40.39 32.97
N GLY A 11 -48.31 -39.97 31.86
CA GLY A 11 -49.20 -40.82 31.04
C GLY A 11 -48.52 -41.23 29.74
N GLY A 12 -48.02 -42.47 29.66
CA GLY A 12 -47.39 -43.02 28.46
C GLY A 12 -48.42 -43.30 27.35
N PHE A 13 -48.16 -42.78 26.14
CA PHE A 13 -48.92 -43.10 24.94
C PHE A 13 -48.49 -44.48 24.41
N ARG A 14 -49.41 -45.45 24.45
CA ARG A 14 -49.27 -46.75 23.76
C ARG A 14 -49.69 -46.61 22.28
N PRO A 15 -48.91 -47.11 21.32
CA PRO A 15 -49.12 -46.90 19.88
C PRO A 15 -49.97 -47.99 19.22
N GLU A 16 -51.07 -48.42 19.85
CA GLU A 16 -51.83 -49.60 19.39
C GLU A 16 -53.20 -49.28 18.79
N ASN A 17 -53.55 -47.99 18.60
CA ASN A 17 -54.83 -47.59 17.99
C ASN A 17 -54.69 -46.48 16.92
N LEU A 18 -53.61 -46.49 16.13
CA LEU A 18 -53.52 -45.61 14.95
C LEU A 18 -53.85 -46.43 13.69
N GLY A 19 -55.09 -46.30 13.23
CA GLY A 19 -55.59 -47.01 12.05
C GLY A 19 -54.78 -46.73 10.78
N GLN A 20 -54.69 -47.73 9.90
CA GLN A 20 -53.95 -47.73 8.63
C GLN A 20 -54.12 -46.45 7.78
N ASN A 21 -55.30 -45.83 7.82
CA ASN A 21 -55.58 -44.59 7.09
C ASN A 21 -54.81 -43.37 7.61
N THR A 22 -54.53 -43.30 8.92
CA THR A 22 -53.74 -42.22 9.52
C THR A 22 -52.26 -42.37 9.16
N MET A 23 -51.75 -43.60 9.12
CA MET A 23 -50.37 -43.87 8.65
C MET A 23 -50.20 -43.57 7.16
N ALA A 24 -51.20 -43.88 6.32
CA ALA A 24 -51.17 -43.53 4.90
C ALA A 24 -51.21 -42.01 4.67
N MET A 25 -52.00 -41.28 5.48
CA MET A 25 -52.08 -39.82 5.39
C MET A 25 -50.79 -39.15 5.86
N ILE A 26 -50.19 -39.62 6.97
CA ILE A 26 -48.88 -39.16 7.44
C ILE A 26 -47.79 -39.49 6.42
N GLY A 27 -47.83 -40.69 5.82
CA GLY A 27 -46.91 -41.10 4.77
C GLY A 27 -46.99 -40.20 3.53
N ASN A 28 -48.20 -39.88 3.07
CA ASN A 28 -48.39 -38.99 1.92
C ASN A 28 -47.96 -37.54 2.23
N VAL A 29 -48.18 -37.04 3.44
CA VAL A 29 -47.72 -35.70 3.85
C VAL A 29 -46.20 -35.67 3.94
N CYS A 30 -45.57 -36.65 4.60
CA CYS A 30 -44.11 -36.74 4.69
C CYS A 30 -43.47 -36.92 3.31
N PHE A 31 -44.07 -37.72 2.43
CA PHE A 31 -43.60 -37.89 1.06
C PHE A 31 -43.73 -36.59 0.25
N SER A 32 -44.83 -35.85 0.42
CA SER A 32 -45.02 -34.55 -0.24
C SER A 32 -43.99 -33.52 0.23
N VAL A 33 -43.71 -33.45 1.54
CA VAL A 33 -42.66 -32.59 2.10
C VAL A 33 -41.28 -33.00 1.60
N PHE A 34 -41.01 -34.29 1.52
CA PHE A 34 -39.76 -34.81 0.96
C PHE A 34 -39.58 -34.42 -0.51
N VAL A 35 -40.61 -34.60 -1.34
CA VAL A 35 -40.58 -34.23 -2.75
C VAL A 35 -40.37 -32.72 -2.93
N ILE A 36 -41.07 -31.88 -2.15
CA ILE A 36 -40.87 -30.43 -2.17
C ILE A 36 -39.45 -30.07 -1.72
N GLY A 37 -38.94 -30.71 -0.67
CA GLY A 37 -37.58 -30.51 -0.18
C GLY A 37 -36.52 -30.87 -1.22
N VAL A 38 -36.68 -32.00 -1.92
CA VAL A 38 -35.79 -32.39 -3.02
C VAL A 38 -35.87 -31.38 -4.16
N LEU A 39 -37.07 -30.91 -4.52
CA LEU A 39 -37.26 -29.93 -5.60
C LEU A 39 -36.61 -28.58 -5.27
N VAL A 40 -36.77 -28.08 -4.04
CA VAL A 40 -36.07 -26.88 -3.55
C VAL A 40 -34.56 -27.09 -3.53
N PHE A 41 -34.07 -28.25 -3.06
CA PHE A 41 -32.65 -28.55 -3.06
C PHE A 41 -32.07 -28.68 -4.48
N THR A 42 -32.86 -29.15 -5.44
CA THR A 42 -32.44 -29.30 -6.84
C THR A 42 -32.44 -27.94 -7.54
N ILE A 43 -33.42 -27.07 -7.25
CA ILE A 43 -33.40 -25.68 -7.70
C ILE A 43 -32.20 -24.97 -7.09
N MET A 44 -31.97 -25.06 -5.77
CA MET A 44 -30.79 -24.50 -5.13
C MET A 44 -29.53 -25.05 -5.79
N ALA A 45 -29.34 -26.36 -5.93
CA ALA A 45 -28.15 -26.94 -6.57
C ALA A 45 -27.98 -26.54 -8.05
N ALA A 46 -29.06 -26.26 -8.78
CA ALA A 46 -29.02 -25.81 -10.18
C ALA A 46 -28.78 -24.30 -10.32
N THR A 47 -29.15 -23.49 -9.33
CA THR A 47 -28.93 -22.03 -9.30
C THR A 47 -27.73 -21.62 -8.44
N TYR A 48 -27.19 -22.55 -7.64
CA TYR A 48 -26.03 -22.36 -6.79
C TYR A 48 -24.81 -22.74 -7.61
N GLU A 49 -24.24 -21.74 -8.28
CA GLU A 49 -22.83 -21.80 -8.63
C GLU A 49 -22.06 -21.93 -7.31
N PRO A 50 -21.34 -23.04 -7.06
CA PRO A 50 -20.54 -23.13 -5.85
C PRO A 50 -19.50 -22.02 -5.92
N GLU A 51 -19.61 -21.05 -5.01
CA GLU A 51 -18.54 -20.08 -4.80
C GLU A 51 -17.30 -20.87 -4.37
N ASP A 52 -16.34 -20.95 -5.28
CA ASP A 52 -15.08 -21.66 -5.11
C ASP A 52 -14.29 -20.95 -3.99
N PRO A 53 -14.13 -21.56 -2.80
CA PRO A 53 -13.69 -20.87 -1.59
C PRO A 53 -12.20 -20.50 -1.61
N LEU A 54 -11.50 -20.77 -2.72
CA LEU A 54 -10.06 -20.59 -2.82
C LEU A 54 -9.64 -19.22 -3.38
N PHE A 55 -10.54 -18.45 -4.00
CA PHE A 55 -10.18 -17.18 -4.62
C PHE A 55 -11.29 -16.12 -4.52
N HIS A 56 -11.54 -15.60 -3.31
CA HIS A 56 -12.22 -14.32 -3.16
C HIS A 56 -11.25 -13.24 -2.64
N PRO A 57 -10.90 -12.21 -3.44
CA PRO A 57 -10.50 -10.93 -2.88
C PRO A 57 -11.68 -10.39 -2.06
N SER A 58 -11.41 -9.89 -0.85
CA SER A 58 -12.47 -9.62 0.14
C SER A 58 -13.63 -8.80 -0.43
N THR A 59 -14.86 -9.17 -0.09
CA THR A 59 -16.11 -8.54 -0.59
C THR A 59 -16.25 -7.05 -0.22
N LYS A 60 -15.42 -6.53 0.69
CA LYS A 60 -15.30 -5.08 0.95
C LYS A 60 -14.41 -4.36 -0.06
N ILE A 61 -13.43 -5.05 -0.64
CA ILE A 61 -12.47 -4.53 -1.62
C ILE A 61 -13.12 -4.41 -3.00
N THR A 62 -13.93 -5.40 -3.40
CA THR A 62 -14.71 -5.31 -4.64
C THR A 62 -15.66 -4.12 -4.57
N THR A 63 -16.39 -3.86 -3.49
CA THR A 63 -17.35 -2.74 -3.44
C THR A 63 -16.69 -1.34 -3.55
N PHE A 64 -15.44 -1.15 -3.07
CA PHE A 64 -14.70 0.11 -3.25
C PHE A 64 -14.04 0.22 -4.65
N LEU A 65 -13.43 -0.86 -5.15
CA LEU A 65 -12.75 -0.90 -6.47
C LEU A 65 -13.71 -1.04 -7.66
N THR A 66 -14.90 -1.63 -7.43
CA THR A 66 -16.02 -1.79 -8.37
C THR A 66 -17.18 -0.86 -8.03
N SER A 67 -16.92 0.17 -7.21
CA SER A 67 -17.92 1.19 -6.88
C SER A 67 -18.50 1.74 -8.18
N LYS A 68 -19.75 1.38 -8.44
CA LYS A 68 -20.62 1.82 -9.55
C LYS A 68 -20.99 3.31 -9.43
N SER A 69 -20.17 4.08 -8.74
CA SER A 69 -20.45 5.45 -8.35
C SER A 69 -20.06 6.40 -9.48
N ASN A 70 -21.03 7.20 -9.93
CA ASN A 70 -20.79 8.43 -10.69
C ASN A 70 -19.57 9.16 -10.12
N ALA A 71 -18.60 9.48 -10.96
CA ALA A 71 -17.36 10.15 -10.61
C ALA A 71 -17.60 11.63 -10.25
N THR A 72 -18.38 11.87 -9.19
CA THR A 72 -18.54 13.21 -8.61
C THR A 72 -17.31 13.47 -7.74
N PHE A 73 -16.20 13.87 -8.36
CA PHE A 73 -15.01 14.29 -7.63
C PHE A 73 -15.32 15.58 -6.86
N LYS A 74 -15.57 15.46 -5.55
CA LYS A 74 -15.39 16.60 -4.65
C LYS A 74 -13.90 16.80 -4.43
N SER A 75 -13.49 18.02 -4.06
CA SER A 75 -12.12 18.35 -3.64
C SER A 75 -11.80 17.64 -2.33
N ASP A 76 -11.61 16.33 -2.40
CA ASP A 76 -11.21 15.50 -1.28
C ASP A 76 -9.68 15.38 -1.30
N ASN A 77 -9.07 15.86 -0.22
CA ASN A 77 -7.63 15.81 -0.02
C ASN A 77 -7.16 14.43 0.46
N SER A 78 -8.07 13.47 0.68
CA SER A 78 -7.66 12.12 1.08
C SER A 78 -6.86 11.44 -0.04
N VAL A 79 -5.77 10.77 0.34
CA VAL A 79 -4.94 10.01 -0.60
C VAL A 79 -5.70 8.75 -1.01
N VAL A 80 -5.83 8.52 -2.30
CA VAL A 80 -6.44 7.29 -2.81
C VAL A 80 -5.58 6.10 -2.45
N ARG A 81 -6.24 5.06 -1.93
CA ARG A 81 -5.62 3.75 -1.71
C ARG A 81 -5.14 3.21 -3.05
N THR A 82 -3.89 2.77 -3.06
CA THR A 82 -3.16 2.24 -4.21
C THR A 82 -3.09 0.71 -4.15
N GLY A 83 -2.61 0.06 -5.19
CA GLY A 83 -2.60 -1.40 -5.31
C GLY A 83 -2.01 -2.14 -4.11
N GLU A 84 -0.94 -1.61 -3.53
CA GLU A 84 -0.29 -2.15 -2.32
C GLU A 84 -1.19 -2.16 -1.07
N ASP A 85 -2.15 -1.23 -0.97
CA ASP A 85 -3.06 -1.11 0.18
C ASP A 85 -4.15 -2.18 0.17
N PHE A 86 -4.36 -2.85 -0.97
CA PHE A 86 -5.38 -3.88 -1.17
C PHE A 86 -4.81 -5.30 -1.16
N MET A 87 -3.48 -5.46 -1.15
CA MET A 87 -2.85 -6.77 -1.10
C MET A 87 -3.08 -7.42 0.28
N ALA A 88 -3.87 -8.50 0.31
CA ALA A 88 -4.08 -9.27 1.53
C ALA A 88 -2.79 -10.03 1.93
N ALA A 89 -2.47 -10.01 3.21
CA ALA A 89 -1.35 -10.77 3.75
C ALA A 89 -1.69 -12.26 3.86
N ASN A 90 -1.50 -13.03 2.78
CA ASN A 90 -1.55 -14.49 2.86
C ASN A 90 -0.29 -15.03 3.54
N GLU A 91 -0.39 -15.43 4.82
CA GLU A 91 0.74 -15.89 5.65
C GLU A 91 1.62 -16.97 4.99
N SER A 92 1.04 -17.84 4.16
CA SER A 92 1.76 -18.92 3.45
C SER A 92 2.82 -18.43 2.46
N VAL A 93 2.73 -17.18 1.97
CA VAL A 93 3.64 -16.61 0.97
C VAL A 93 4.93 -16.06 1.60
N PHE A 94 4.93 -15.78 2.91
CA PHE A 94 6.00 -14.99 3.55
C PHE A 94 7.18 -15.82 4.07
N GLY A 95 7.04 -17.15 4.18
CA GLY A 95 8.07 -18.03 4.72
C GLY A 95 8.10 -18.08 6.26
N ALA A 96 9.12 -18.73 6.84
CA ALA A 96 9.22 -18.92 8.28
C ALA A 96 9.75 -17.67 9.03
N ILE A 97 9.14 -17.36 10.17
CA ILE A 97 9.55 -16.28 11.09
C ILE A 97 10.76 -16.75 11.90
N ILE A 98 11.78 -15.90 12.01
CA ILE A 98 12.98 -16.13 12.82
C ILE A 98 12.74 -15.58 14.22
N ASN A 99 12.80 -16.45 15.22
CA ASN A 99 12.69 -16.13 16.64
C ASN A 99 14.02 -16.31 17.38
N MET A 100 14.08 -15.87 18.64
CA MET A 100 15.25 -16.03 19.50
C MET A 100 15.71 -17.50 19.61
N THR A 101 14.74 -18.43 19.70
CA THR A 101 15.02 -19.87 19.78
C THR A 101 15.71 -20.42 18.53
N ASP A 102 15.45 -19.85 17.36
CA ASP A 102 16.09 -20.29 16.12
C ASP A 102 17.56 -19.89 16.07
N VAL A 103 17.89 -18.73 16.67
CA VAL A 103 19.27 -18.25 16.83
C VAL A 103 20.00 -19.08 17.89
N ASP A 104 19.36 -19.43 18.99
CA ASP A 104 19.99 -20.26 20.03
C ASP A 104 20.19 -21.72 19.58
N ASN A 105 19.28 -22.25 18.74
CA ASN A 105 19.41 -23.57 18.13
C ASN A 105 20.52 -23.62 17.06
N SER A 106 20.78 -22.53 16.33
CA SER A 106 21.90 -22.49 15.37
C SER A 106 23.27 -22.47 16.07
N VAL A 107 23.37 -21.85 17.25
CA VAL A 107 24.59 -21.90 18.10
C VAL A 107 24.88 -23.33 18.56
N SER A 108 23.84 -24.10 18.89
CA SER A 108 23.95 -25.45 19.44
C SER A 108 24.04 -26.56 18.39
N GLY A 109 23.69 -26.28 17.13
CA GLY A 109 23.79 -27.22 16.00
C GLY A 109 25.18 -27.35 15.38
N GLU A 110 26.09 -26.39 15.62
CA GLU A 110 27.46 -26.39 15.06
C GLU A 110 28.56 -26.73 16.10
N THR A 111 28.21 -26.95 17.37
CA THR A 111 29.18 -27.24 18.45
C THR A 111 29.16 -28.70 18.89
N GLY A 112 29.76 -29.54 18.03
CA GLY A 112 30.23 -30.89 18.37
C GLY A 112 31.71 -30.97 18.74
N GLU A 113 32.39 -29.84 18.99
CA GLU A 113 33.77 -29.82 19.51
C GLU A 113 33.89 -28.83 20.67
N VAL A 114 34.22 -29.38 21.83
CA VAL A 114 34.60 -28.65 23.04
C VAL A 114 35.92 -27.95 22.77
N VAL A 115 35.90 -26.64 22.50
CA VAL A 115 37.12 -25.84 22.42
C VAL A 115 37.47 -25.40 23.84
N GLU A 116 38.59 -25.94 24.35
CA GLU A 116 39.25 -25.48 25.57
C GLU A 116 39.45 -23.95 25.53
N ALA A 117 39.33 -23.31 26.69
CA ALA A 117 39.54 -21.89 26.87
C ALA A 117 40.94 -21.46 26.38
N THR A 118 41.01 -21.03 25.12
CA THR A 118 42.19 -20.40 24.56
C THR A 118 42.37 -19.06 25.24
N GLN A 119 43.58 -18.83 25.77
CA GLN A 119 44.00 -17.54 26.31
C GLN A 119 43.53 -16.40 25.41
N CYS A 120 42.94 -15.38 26.03
CA CYS A 120 42.75 -14.07 25.44
C CYS A 120 44.12 -13.49 25.09
N ASP A 121 44.68 -13.87 23.94
CA ASP A 121 45.79 -13.10 23.38
C ASP A 121 45.27 -11.68 23.23
N GLY A 122 45.89 -10.76 23.96
CA GLY A 122 45.60 -9.33 24.00
C GLY A 122 45.90 -8.64 22.68
N ASN A 123 45.41 -9.20 21.57
CA ASN A 123 45.41 -8.56 20.29
C ASN A 123 44.17 -7.67 20.21
N SER A 124 44.46 -6.37 20.30
CA SER A 124 43.69 -5.23 19.82
C SER A 124 43.43 -5.32 18.30
N GLY A 125 42.95 -6.46 17.82
CA GLY A 125 42.60 -6.69 16.42
C GLY A 125 41.20 -6.14 16.12
N PRO A 126 40.93 -5.78 14.86
CA PRO A 126 39.59 -5.41 14.42
C PRO A 126 38.60 -6.56 14.64
N ILE A 127 37.35 -6.22 14.94
CA ILE A 127 36.27 -7.18 15.13
C ILE A 127 35.96 -7.86 13.80
N ASP A 128 36.05 -9.20 13.75
CA ASP A 128 35.67 -9.94 12.55
C ASP A 128 34.15 -10.06 12.45
N CYS A 129 33.54 -9.18 11.66
CA CYS A 129 32.10 -9.23 11.42
C CYS A 129 31.63 -10.52 10.74
N ARG A 130 32.53 -11.35 10.16
CA ARG A 130 32.15 -12.63 9.56
C ARG A 130 32.08 -13.78 10.56
N ASP A 131 32.49 -13.54 11.79
CA ASP A 131 32.39 -14.50 12.89
C ASP A 131 30.91 -14.84 13.16
N PRO A 132 30.53 -16.14 13.15
CA PRO A 132 29.19 -16.57 13.54
C PRO A 132 28.74 -16.07 14.91
N GLU A 133 29.63 -15.97 15.90
CA GLU A 133 29.28 -15.48 17.25
C GLU A 133 28.88 -14.00 17.22
N VAL A 134 29.63 -13.18 16.48
CA VAL A 134 29.31 -11.76 16.26
C VAL A 134 27.97 -11.64 15.53
N PHE A 135 27.73 -12.46 14.52
CA PHE A 135 26.46 -12.44 13.78
C PHE A 135 25.28 -12.78 14.69
N HIS A 136 25.39 -13.83 15.49
CA HIS A 136 24.34 -14.27 16.41
C HIS A 136 24.09 -13.23 17.52
N LEU A 137 25.15 -12.61 18.05
CA LEU A 137 25.07 -11.50 19.00
C LEU A 137 24.28 -10.32 18.42
N MET A 138 24.57 -9.92 17.17
CA MET A 138 23.85 -8.84 16.49
C MET A 138 22.38 -9.21 16.24
N MET A 139 22.08 -10.46 15.84
CA MET A 139 20.70 -10.92 15.67
C MET A 139 19.92 -10.86 16.99
N ARG A 140 20.49 -11.36 18.09
CA ARG A 140 19.89 -11.31 19.43
C ARG A 140 19.57 -9.88 19.85
N ALA A 141 20.56 -8.99 19.77
CA ALA A 141 20.38 -7.57 20.11
C ALA A 141 19.30 -6.89 19.24
N THR A 142 19.18 -7.30 17.98
CA THR A 142 18.14 -6.76 17.07
C THR A 142 16.74 -7.26 17.45
N ILE A 143 16.59 -8.56 17.74
CA ILE A 143 15.31 -9.17 18.13
C ILE A 143 14.83 -8.61 19.48
N GLU A 144 15.75 -8.36 20.42
CA GLU A 144 15.43 -7.75 21.72
C GLU A 144 14.99 -6.29 21.61
N LYS A 145 15.63 -5.53 20.70
CA LYS A 145 15.31 -4.11 20.49
C LYS A 145 13.97 -3.91 19.78
N PHE A 146 13.67 -4.71 18.76
CA PHE A 146 12.45 -4.54 17.95
C PHE A 146 11.46 -5.68 18.18
N LYS A 147 10.67 -5.55 19.25
CA LYS A 147 9.72 -6.59 19.67
C LYS A 147 8.45 -6.63 18.81
N ASP A 148 8.11 -5.55 18.12
CA ASP A 148 6.89 -5.40 17.35
C ASP A 148 7.06 -5.70 15.85
N ILE A 149 8.19 -6.33 15.49
CA ILE A 149 8.45 -6.81 14.13
C ILE A 149 8.72 -8.32 14.09
N HIS A 150 8.32 -8.94 12.99
CA HIS A 150 8.66 -10.30 12.60
C HIS A 150 9.82 -10.28 11.63
N PHE A 151 10.91 -10.96 11.99
CA PHE A 151 12.08 -11.10 11.14
C PHE A 151 11.93 -12.32 10.23
N TYR A 152 12.23 -12.16 8.96
CA TYR A 152 12.14 -13.23 7.96
C TYR A 152 13.50 -13.59 7.38
N ARG A 153 14.45 -12.65 7.40
CA ARG A 153 15.79 -12.88 6.88
C ARG A 153 16.78 -11.90 7.46
N PHE A 154 17.87 -12.39 8.03
CA PHE A 154 19.06 -11.58 8.29
C PHE A 154 20.05 -11.72 7.13
N GLY A 155 20.64 -10.60 6.74
CA GLY A 155 21.74 -10.53 5.78
C GLY A 155 23.07 -10.84 6.46
N LYS A 156 24.05 -11.31 5.68
CA LYS A 156 25.39 -11.55 6.21
C LYS A 156 25.99 -10.22 6.68
N PRO A 157 26.52 -10.15 7.91
CA PRO A 157 27.19 -8.97 8.43
C PRO A 157 28.43 -8.64 7.61
N VAL A 158 28.73 -7.35 7.50
CA VAL A 158 29.89 -6.83 6.79
C VAL A 158 30.60 -5.79 7.65
N ALA A 159 31.90 -5.58 7.40
CA ALA A 159 32.66 -4.56 8.11
C ALA A 159 32.03 -3.17 7.90
N GLY A 160 31.89 -2.43 9.00
CA GLY A 160 31.41 -1.05 9.01
C GLY A 160 32.51 -0.06 8.63
N SER A 161 32.38 1.18 9.10
CA SER A 161 33.39 2.24 8.84
C SER A 161 34.63 2.14 9.74
N ASN A 162 34.48 1.54 10.92
CA ASN A 162 35.53 1.42 11.94
C ASN A 162 35.79 -0.05 12.28
N ASP A 163 36.96 -0.32 12.84
CA ASP A 163 37.43 -1.65 13.26
C ASP A 163 36.54 -2.32 14.32
N SER A 164 35.70 -1.56 15.03
CA SER A 164 34.75 -2.06 16.03
C SER A 164 33.28 -2.03 15.55
N SER A 165 33.05 -1.78 14.27
CA SER A 165 31.69 -1.62 13.72
C SER A 165 31.37 -2.66 12.67
N CYS A 166 30.15 -3.21 12.74
CA CYS A 166 29.62 -4.15 11.77
C CYS A 166 28.28 -3.65 11.25
N ASP A 167 28.07 -3.71 9.94
CA ASP A 167 26.80 -3.37 9.31
C ASP A 167 26.03 -4.67 9.02
N MET A 168 24.75 -4.72 9.40
CA MET A 168 23.87 -5.85 9.13
C MET A 168 22.52 -5.37 8.62
N ALA A 169 21.98 -6.07 7.63
CA ALA A 169 20.67 -5.82 7.06
C ALA A 169 19.69 -6.94 7.45
N TRP A 170 18.40 -6.64 7.51
CA TRP A 170 17.36 -7.65 7.67
C TRP A 170 16.10 -7.29 6.90
N ARG A 171 15.29 -8.33 6.63
CA ARG A 171 13.94 -8.21 6.09
C ARG A 171 12.95 -8.55 7.17
N PHE A 172 11.94 -7.69 7.34
CA PHE A 172 10.95 -7.82 8.39
C PHE A 172 9.55 -7.41 7.92
N ARG A 173 8.56 -7.71 8.76
CA ARG A 173 7.21 -7.14 8.69
C ARG A 173 6.76 -6.72 10.10
N PRO A 174 5.96 -5.67 10.27
CA PRO A 174 5.35 -5.34 11.55
C PRO A 174 4.36 -6.44 11.96
N LYS A 175 4.27 -6.75 13.26
CA LYS A 175 3.36 -7.81 13.77
C LYS A 175 1.90 -7.49 13.49
N ASP A 176 1.49 -6.26 13.77
CA ASP A 176 0.13 -5.76 13.54
C ASP A 176 -0.04 -5.12 12.14
N GLY A 177 0.95 -5.32 11.26
CA GLY A 177 1.00 -4.71 9.94
C GLY A 177 -0.02 -5.34 8.99
N LYS A 178 -1.06 -4.59 8.63
CA LYS A 178 -2.10 -5.01 7.67
C LYS A 178 -1.60 -5.07 6.23
N ALA A 179 -0.57 -4.28 5.88
CA ALA A 179 -0.03 -4.20 4.52
C ALA A 179 0.83 -5.42 4.17
N ALA A 180 0.59 -6.02 3.00
CA ALA A 180 1.37 -7.12 2.45
C ALA A 180 2.67 -6.65 1.77
N ALA A 181 3.53 -5.97 2.54
CA ALA A 181 4.85 -5.53 2.10
C ALA A 181 5.95 -6.07 3.01
N PHE A 182 7.13 -6.31 2.45
CA PHE A 182 8.35 -6.52 3.21
C PHE A 182 9.08 -5.19 3.39
N TYR A 183 9.67 -5.01 4.56
CA TYR A 183 10.53 -3.88 4.85
C TYR A 183 11.97 -4.37 4.99
N LYS A 184 12.91 -3.52 4.59
CA LYS A 184 14.34 -3.77 4.72
C LYS A 184 14.98 -2.64 5.51
N ASP A 185 15.62 -3.03 6.60
CA ASP A 185 16.44 -2.13 7.40
C ASP A 185 17.89 -2.64 7.38
N TYR A 186 18.83 -1.71 7.52
CA TYR A 186 20.24 -1.99 7.62
C TYR A 186 20.88 -1.00 8.56
N ARG A 187 21.49 -1.52 9.63
CA ARG A 187 22.03 -0.69 10.70
C ARG A 187 23.48 -1.01 10.96
N ARG A 188 24.17 0.01 11.45
CA ARG A 188 25.52 -0.12 12.00
C ARG A 188 25.44 -0.51 13.46
N PHE A 189 26.19 -1.53 13.84
CA PHE A 189 26.35 -2.00 15.21
C PHE A 189 27.73 -1.61 15.69
N VAL A 190 27.82 -1.08 16.90
CA VAL A 190 29.08 -0.86 17.59
C VAL A 190 29.25 -1.98 18.59
N ILE A 191 30.30 -2.76 18.43
CA ILE A 191 30.59 -3.94 19.25
C ILE A 191 31.82 -3.64 20.08
N GLU A 192 31.78 -4.03 21.35
CA GLU A 192 32.89 -3.91 22.28
C GLU A 192 33.30 -5.29 22.77
N ARG A 193 34.61 -5.44 22.99
CA ARG A 193 35.19 -6.63 23.58
C ARG A 193 35.61 -6.31 25.01
N SER A 194 35.01 -7.01 25.96
CA SER A 194 35.35 -6.84 27.37
C SER A 194 36.73 -7.42 27.69
N GLU A 195 37.29 -7.04 28.85
CA GLU A 195 38.56 -7.57 29.37
C GLU A 195 38.52 -9.10 29.58
N ASN A 196 37.32 -9.67 29.72
CA ASN A 196 37.08 -11.12 29.82
C ASN A 196 36.86 -11.79 28.45
N CYS A 197 37.17 -11.11 27.34
CA CYS A 197 36.93 -11.55 25.96
C CYS A 197 35.47 -11.81 25.58
N THR A 198 34.50 -11.32 26.34
CA THR A 198 33.10 -11.40 25.93
C THR A 198 32.77 -10.24 25.01
N LEU A 199 32.10 -10.53 23.90
CA LEU A 199 31.63 -9.52 22.95
C LEU A 199 30.23 -9.04 23.35
N SER A 200 30.00 -7.74 23.27
CA SER A 200 28.70 -7.13 23.54
C SER A 200 28.38 -6.04 22.52
N VAL A 201 27.08 -5.85 22.22
CA VAL A 201 26.63 -4.74 21.39
C VAL A 201 26.45 -3.53 22.29
N VAL A 202 27.25 -2.48 22.07
CA VAL A 202 27.18 -1.21 22.80
C VAL A 202 25.99 -0.40 22.29
N SER A 203 25.86 -0.32 20.96
CA SER A 203 24.79 0.45 20.35
C SER A 203 24.41 -0.10 18.98
N ILE A 204 23.14 0.11 18.64
CA ILE A 204 22.58 -0.12 17.31
C ILE A 204 22.24 1.27 16.76
N GLY A 205 22.82 1.61 15.62
CA GLY A 205 22.64 2.88 14.95
C GLY A 205 21.19 3.17 14.54
N GLU A 206 21.01 4.32 13.92
CA GLU A 206 19.72 4.73 13.38
C GLU A 206 19.36 3.97 12.10
N TYR A 207 18.14 4.21 11.62
CA TYR A 207 17.62 3.63 10.38
C TYR A 207 18.60 3.88 9.22
N HIS A 208 18.91 2.82 8.47
CA HIS A 208 19.75 2.88 7.27
C HIS A 208 21.20 3.39 7.47
N THR A 209 21.71 3.40 8.71
CA THR A 209 23.13 3.73 8.99
C THR A 209 24.11 2.68 8.45
N GLY A 210 23.67 1.43 8.27
CA GLY A 210 24.49 0.29 7.87
C GLY A 210 24.72 0.17 6.36
N MET A 211 25.14 1.25 5.69
CA MET A 211 25.17 1.36 4.22
C MET A 211 25.98 0.25 3.52
N ASN A 212 26.99 -0.32 4.17
CA ASN A 212 27.79 -1.40 3.56
C ASN A 212 26.98 -2.70 3.41
N ALA A 213 25.98 -2.92 4.26
CA ALA A 213 25.08 -4.06 4.18
C ALA A 213 23.94 -3.89 3.14
N ARG A 214 23.83 -2.69 2.54
CA ARG A 214 22.84 -2.41 1.50
C ARG A 214 23.23 -3.12 0.20
N LYS A 215 22.51 -4.21 -0.12
CA LYS A 215 22.70 -4.93 -1.39
C LYS A 215 22.44 -4.01 -2.59
N ARG A 216 23.42 -3.87 -3.48
CA ARG A 216 23.24 -3.23 -4.79
C ARG A 216 22.64 -4.25 -5.77
N LYS A 217 21.48 -3.94 -6.40
CA LYS A 217 21.00 -4.73 -7.55
C LYS A 217 22.00 -4.55 -8.70
N LYS A 218 22.57 -5.64 -9.23
CA LYS A 218 23.35 -5.59 -10.48
C LYS A 218 22.40 -5.23 -11.61
N ASN A 219 22.78 -4.24 -12.44
CA ASN A 219 22.07 -3.74 -13.62
C ASN A 219 21.20 -4.80 -14.30
N GLN A 220 19.89 -4.79 -14.03
CA GLN A 220 18.92 -5.47 -14.90
C GLN A 220 18.82 -4.62 -16.17
N LYS A 221 19.11 -5.22 -17.32
CA LYS A 221 18.93 -4.57 -18.61
C LYS A 221 17.42 -4.34 -18.81
N GLY A 222 17.03 -3.08 -18.96
CA GLY A 222 15.66 -2.69 -19.29
C GLY A 222 15.36 -3.03 -20.75
N GLY A 223 14.85 -4.23 -20.95
CA GLY A 223 14.32 -4.68 -22.23
C GLY A 223 12.80 -4.62 -22.25
N LEU A 224 12.22 -4.37 -23.42
CA LEU A 224 10.78 -4.38 -23.69
C LEU A 224 10.23 -5.82 -23.82
N GLU A 225 11.10 -6.82 -23.96
CA GLU A 225 10.68 -8.22 -23.94
C GLU A 225 10.40 -8.72 -22.52
N LYS A 226 9.22 -9.33 -22.36
CA LYS A 226 8.88 -10.15 -21.19
C LYS A 226 9.96 -11.22 -21.05
N THR A 227 10.93 -11.01 -20.15
CA THR A 227 11.71 -12.12 -19.63
C THR A 227 10.68 -13.08 -19.09
N SER A 228 10.65 -14.32 -19.60
CA SER A 228 9.70 -15.34 -19.20
C SER A 228 9.55 -15.34 -17.69
N LEU A 229 8.43 -14.80 -17.21
CA LEU A 229 8.10 -14.73 -15.81
C LEU A 229 8.10 -16.17 -15.30
N ASN A 230 9.07 -16.50 -14.44
CA ASN A 230 8.77 -17.54 -13.46
C ASN A 230 7.50 -17.05 -12.77
N THR A 231 6.46 -17.88 -12.77
CA THR A 231 5.12 -17.58 -12.24
C THR A 231 5.17 -17.07 -10.78
N ASP A 232 6.31 -17.23 -10.10
CA ASP A 232 6.63 -16.71 -8.77
C ASP A 232 6.97 -15.21 -8.70
N GLN A 233 7.31 -14.52 -9.80
CA GLN A 233 7.68 -13.09 -9.78
C GLN A 233 6.51 -12.13 -9.95
N VAL A 234 5.40 -12.56 -10.57
CA VAL A 234 4.16 -11.75 -10.67
C VAL A 234 3.52 -11.53 -9.30
N ASN A 235 3.85 -12.39 -8.32
CA ASN A 235 3.42 -12.30 -6.93
C ASN A 235 4.51 -11.80 -5.97
N ALA A 236 5.57 -11.16 -6.49
CA ALA A 236 6.62 -10.61 -5.63
C ALA A 236 6.07 -9.42 -4.83
N LEU A 237 5.92 -9.61 -3.52
CA LEU A 237 5.48 -8.58 -2.59
C LEU A 237 6.39 -7.34 -2.66
N PRO A 238 5.84 -6.12 -2.54
CA PRO A 238 6.64 -4.91 -2.48
C PRO A 238 7.70 -5.01 -1.39
N VAL A 239 8.94 -4.61 -1.72
CA VAL A 239 10.05 -4.53 -0.76
C VAL A 239 10.46 -3.07 -0.63
N VAL A 240 10.15 -2.48 0.53
CA VAL A 240 10.54 -1.11 0.90
C VAL A 240 11.95 -1.12 1.49
N GLY A 241 12.76 -0.10 1.20
CA GLY A 241 14.16 0.02 1.65
C GLY A 241 15.21 -0.47 0.63
N GLU A 242 14.85 -0.67 -0.64
CA GLU A 242 15.78 -0.98 -1.73
C GLU A 242 15.97 0.21 -2.68
N MET A 243 17.13 0.28 -3.35
CA MET A 243 17.38 1.33 -4.35
C MET A 243 16.36 1.25 -5.49
N VAL A 244 15.88 2.41 -5.91
CA VAL A 244 14.93 2.55 -7.01
C VAL A 244 15.66 2.59 -8.35
N ASN A 245 15.13 1.88 -9.35
CA ASN A 245 15.66 1.90 -10.70
C ASN A 245 14.87 2.88 -11.59
N ASP A 246 15.41 4.10 -11.75
CA ASP A 246 14.79 5.17 -12.54
C ASP A 246 14.93 5.01 -14.07
N SER A 247 15.48 3.89 -14.56
CA SER A 247 15.60 3.65 -16.01
C SER A 247 14.24 3.66 -16.70
N LEU A 248 14.16 4.34 -17.84
CA LEU A 248 13.00 4.28 -18.72
C LEU A 248 13.04 3.01 -19.57
N PRO A 249 11.88 2.43 -19.92
CA PRO A 249 11.84 1.34 -20.89
C PRO A 249 12.40 1.83 -22.22
N VAL A 250 13.45 1.16 -22.72
CA VAL A 250 14.06 1.49 -24.00
C VAL A 250 13.50 0.54 -25.05
N VAL A 251 13.10 1.09 -26.19
CA VAL A 251 12.69 0.31 -27.35
C VAL A 251 13.92 -0.44 -27.89
N GLU A 252 13.93 -1.76 -27.76
CA GLU A 252 15.13 -2.57 -28.05
C GLU A 252 15.55 -2.58 -29.52
N SER A 253 14.60 -2.44 -30.45
CA SER A 253 14.89 -2.39 -31.89
C SER A 253 13.76 -1.74 -32.68
N GLU A 254 14.12 -1.17 -33.85
CA GLU A 254 13.18 -0.67 -34.87
C GLU A 254 12.11 -1.71 -35.20
N SER A 255 12.52 -2.96 -35.42
CA SER A 255 11.59 -4.05 -35.75
C SER A 255 10.57 -4.35 -34.64
N SER A 256 10.92 -4.09 -33.37
CA SER A 256 10.00 -4.24 -32.24
C SER A 256 9.02 -3.09 -32.17
N PHE A 257 9.46 -1.87 -32.46
CA PHE A 257 8.62 -0.68 -32.48
C PHE A 257 7.54 -0.78 -33.56
N SER A 258 7.94 -1.12 -34.78
CA SER A 258 7.05 -1.10 -35.94
C SER A 258 6.03 -2.24 -35.95
N ARG A 259 6.28 -3.29 -35.15
CA ARG A 259 5.30 -4.35 -34.83
C ARG A 259 4.43 -4.01 -33.62
N GLY A 260 4.84 -3.03 -32.82
CA GLY A 260 4.13 -2.57 -31.64
C GLY A 260 2.80 -1.92 -31.99
N LYS A 261 1.86 -1.99 -31.05
CA LYS A 261 0.60 -1.26 -31.12
C LYS A 261 0.50 -0.35 -29.91
N TYR A 262 0.12 0.89 -30.14
CA TYR A 262 0.20 1.96 -29.16
C TYR A 262 -1.16 2.64 -28.98
N LEU A 263 -1.41 3.14 -27.77
CA LEU A 263 -2.54 3.99 -27.41
C LEU A 263 -2.00 5.23 -26.69
N VAL A 264 -2.39 6.42 -27.14
CA VAL A 264 -2.02 7.69 -26.51
C VAL A 264 -3.26 8.54 -26.28
N TYR A 265 -3.32 9.16 -25.10
CA TYR A 265 -4.32 10.15 -24.76
C TYR A 265 -3.67 11.54 -24.79
N MET A 266 -4.32 12.50 -25.43
CA MET A 266 -3.81 13.86 -25.56
C MET A 266 -4.86 14.92 -25.22
N GLY A 267 -4.43 15.98 -24.55
CA GLY A 267 -5.30 17.06 -24.11
C GLY A 267 -6.24 16.63 -22.99
N GLY A 268 -7.42 17.25 -22.91
CA GLY A 268 -8.43 16.95 -21.90
C GLY A 268 -8.37 17.86 -20.66
N GLY A 269 -9.36 17.69 -19.80
CA GLY A 269 -9.54 18.50 -18.58
C GLY A 269 -8.82 17.94 -17.34
N ASP A 270 -8.16 16.79 -17.46
CA ASP A 270 -7.55 16.08 -16.33
C ASP A 270 -6.30 16.77 -15.76
N ARG A 271 -5.69 17.66 -16.56
CA ARG A 271 -4.46 18.36 -16.17
C ARG A 271 -4.73 19.31 -15.01
N CYS A 272 -3.84 19.29 -14.01
CA CYS A 272 -3.91 20.13 -12.80
C CYS A 272 -5.15 19.89 -11.91
N LYS A 273 -5.88 18.78 -12.10
CA LYS A 273 -6.91 18.33 -11.16
C LYS A 273 -6.27 17.61 -9.97
N SER A 274 -7.07 17.26 -8.96
CA SER A 274 -6.57 16.52 -7.80
C SER A 274 -5.91 15.20 -8.23
N MET A 275 -4.96 14.70 -7.44
CA MET A 275 -4.22 13.48 -7.80
C MET A 275 -5.16 12.28 -7.95
N ASN A 276 -6.24 12.25 -7.17
CA ASN A 276 -7.28 11.23 -7.26
C ASN A 276 -8.00 11.25 -8.61
N HIS A 277 -8.32 12.45 -9.12
CA HIS A 277 -8.91 12.62 -10.44
C HIS A 277 -7.93 12.14 -11.52
N TYR A 278 -6.67 12.59 -11.45
CA TYR A 278 -5.63 12.16 -12.37
C TYR A 278 -5.49 10.63 -12.39
N LEU A 279 -5.38 9.98 -11.23
CA LEU A 279 -5.25 8.52 -11.12
C LEU A 279 -6.44 7.79 -11.71
N TRP A 280 -7.66 8.27 -11.47
CA TRP A 280 -8.87 7.66 -12.00
C TRP A 280 -8.90 7.68 -13.54
N SER A 281 -8.50 8.81 -14.13
CA SER A 281 -8.35 9.00 -15.57
C SER A 281 -7.20 8.20 -16.17
N PHE A 282 -6.04 8.24 -15.53
CA PHE A 282 -4.87 7.47 -15.94
C PHE A 282 -5.15 5.97 -15.95
N LEU A 283 -5.79 5.44 -14.90
CA LEU A 283 -6.15 4.02 -14.82
C LEU A 283 -7.24 3.63 -15.82
N CYS A 284 -8.12 4.56 -16.19
CA CYS A 284 -9.05 4.31 -17.29
C CYS A 284 -8.30 4.14 -18.62
N ALA A 285 -7.34 5.03 -18.92
CA ALA A 285 -6.50 4.92 -20.11
C ALA A 285 -5.65 3.64 -20.11
N LEU A 286 -5.09 3.26 -18.96
CA LEU A 286 -4.34 2.01 -18.81
C LEU A 286 -5.23 0.78 -18.97
N GLY A 287 -6.44 0.80 -18.40
CA GLY A 287 -7.43 -0.27 -18.58
C GLY A 287 -7.84 -0.44 -20.04
N GLU A 288 -8.06 0.67 -20.78
CA GLU A 288 -8.34 0.60 -22.21
C GLU A 288 -7.15 0.02 -22.99
N ALA A 289 -5.93 0.46 -22.69
CA ALA A 289 -4.72 -0.06 -23.35
C ALA A 289 -4.59 -1.58 -23.15
N GLN A 290 -4.82 -2.07 -21.93
CA GLN A 290 -4.83 -3.50 -21.64
C GLN A 290 -5.95 -4.24 -22.39
N TYR A 291 -7.15 -3.68 -22.42
CA TYR A 291 -8.28 -4.24 -23.14
C TYR A 291 -8.02 -4.37 -24.65
N LEU A 292 -7.39 -3.36 -25.25
CA LEU A 292 -7.03 -3.34 -26.67
C LEU A 292 -5.73 -4.09 -26.99
N ASN A 293 -5.03 -4.63 -25.97
CA ASN A 293 -3.70 -5.22 -26.08
C ASN A 293 -2.70 -4.28 -26.78
N ARG A 294 -2.63 -3.04 -26.31
CA ARG A 294 -1.75 -1.97 -26.80
C ARG A 294 -0.87 -1.45 -25.67
N THR A 295 0.32 -0.99 -26.01
CA THR A 295 1.21 -0.28 -25.09
C THR A 295 0.65 1.12 -24.86
N LEU A 296 0.44 1.49 -23.59
CA LEU A 296 0.04 2.85 -23.23
C LEU A 296 1.24 3.78 -23.35
N VAL A 297 1.12 4.82 -24.17
CA VAL A 297 2.07 5.93 -24.20
C VAL A 297 1.61 6.95 -23.16
N MET A 298 2.38 7.08 -22.08
CA MET A 298 2.03 7.92 -20.93
C MET A 298 2.98 9.11 -20.79
N ASP A 299 2.43 10.23 -20.32
CA ASP A 299 3.22 11.41 -19.97
C ASP A 299 3.75 11.26 -18.53
N LEU A 300 5.07 11.20 -18.36
CA LEU A 300 5.69 11.19 -17.03
C LEU A 300 5.67 12.58 -16.38
N SER A 301 5.35 13.64 -17.12
CA SER A 301 5.18 14.99 -16.58
C SER A 301 3.74 15.21 -16.11
N ILE A 302 3.54 15.23 -14.79
CA ILE A 302 2.28 15.54 -14.11
C ILE A 302 2.19 17.05 -13.81
N CYS A 303 0.98 17.60 -13.86
CA CYS A 303 0.66 18.89 -13.26
C CYS A 303 0.09 18.70 -11.86
N LEU A 304 0.76 19.24 -10.85
CA LEU A 304 0.29 19.22 -9.47
C LEU A 304 -0.73 20.34 -9.24
N SER A 305 -1.91 19.97 -8.79
CA SER A 305 -2.97 20.92 -8.48
C SER A 305 -2.59 21.86 -7.34
N SER A 306 -3.01 23.11 -7.46
CA SER A 306 -2.88 24.19 -6.48
C SER A 306 -3.30 23.80 -5.06
N ILE A 307 -4.21 22.83 -4.90
CA ILE A 307 -4.65 22.31 -3.59
C ILE A 307 -3.51 21.66 -2.77
N TYR A 308 -2.45 21.21 -3.44
CA TYR A 308 -1.27 20.58 -2.81
C TYR A 308 -0.07 21.52 -2.74
N THR A 309 -0.19 22.75 -3.26
CA THR A 309 0.92 23.70 -3.35
C THR A 309 0.84 24.74 -2.25
N SER A 310 2.00 25.15 -1.72
CA SER A 310 2.09 26.25 -0.77
C SER A 310 1.75 27.60 -1.43
N SER A 311 2.06 27.73 -2.73
CA SER A 311 1.79 28.92 -3.56
C SER A 311 0.31 29.10 -3.93
N LYS A 312 -0.52 28.08 -3.75
CA LYS A 312 -1.91 28.01 -4.22
C LYS A 312 -2.05 28.22 -5.74
N GLN A 313 -1.04 27.80 -6.50
CA GLN A 313 -1.01 27.85 -7.96
C GLN A 313 -0.69 26.46 -8.52
N ASP A 314 -1.21 26.14 -9.70
CA ASP A 314 -0.93 24.84 -10.31
C ASP A 314 0.53 24.78 -10.77
N GLU A 315 1.21 23.67 -10.48
CA GLU A 315 2.63 23.47 -10.77
C GLU A 315 2.82 22.38 -11.83
N GLU A 316 3.29 22.79 -13.00
CA GLU A 316 3.56 21.91 -14.13
C GLU A 316 4.95 21.24 -14.04
N GLY A 317 5.11 20.11 -14.72
CA GLY A 317 6.42 19.48 -14.92
C GLY A 317 6.90 18.58 -13.78
N LYS A 318 6.02 18.16 -12.87
CA LYS A 318 6.38 17.23 -11.79
C LYS A 318 6.55 15.82 -12.36
N ASP A 319 7.61 15.13 -11.99
CA ASP A 319 7.85 13.77 -12.46
C ASP A 319 6.93 12.76 -11.77
N PHE A 320 6.28 11.88 -12.54
CA PHE A 320 5.43 10.79 -12.06
C PHE A 320 6.11 9.93 -10.98
N ARG A 321 7.43 9.71 -11.12
CA ARG A 321 8.24 8.89 -10.21
C ARG A 321 8.41 9.49 -8.82
N PHE A 322 8.12 10.79 -8.65
CA PHE A 322 8.09 11.41 -7.34
C PHE A 322 6.95 10.86 -6.47
N TYR A 323 5.85 10.44 -7.09
CA TYR A 323 4.62 10.04 -6.39
C TYR A 323 4.33 8.54 -6.47
N PHE A 324 4.72 7.88 -7.56
CA PHE A 324 4.37 6.48 -7.84
C PHE A 324 5.59 5.62 -8.24
N ASP A 325 5.50 4.31 -8.00
CA ASP A 325 6.54 3.34 -8.37
C ASP A 325 6.45 2.98 -9.87
N PHE A 326 7.18 3.72 -10.70
CA PHE A 326 7.28 3.44 -12.12
C PHE A 326 8.05 2.15 -12.44
N GLU A 327 8.96 1.70 -11.57
CA GLU A 327 9.68 0.43 -11.76
C GLU A 327 8.69 -0.73 -11.71
N HIS A 328 7.78 -0.72 -10.73
CA HIS A 328 6.69 -1.70 -10.68
C HIS A 328 5.76 -1.57 -11.89
N LEU A 329 5.31 -0.35 -12.21
CA LEU A 329 4.34 -0.13 -13.30
C LEU A 329 4.87 -0.61 -14.66
N LYS A 330 6.13 -0.33 -14.98
CA LYS A 330 6.74 -0.75 -16.26
C LYS A 330 7.04 -2.25 -16.34
N GLU A 331 7.20 -2.92 -15.20
CA GLU A 331 7.38 -4.38 -15.15
C GLU A 331 6.03 -5.11 -15.25
N ALA A 332 4.98 -4.55 -14.65
CA ALA A 332 3.66 -5.17 -14.59
C ALA A 332 2.76 -4.83 -15.80
N ALA A 333 2.97 -3.67 -16.44
CA ALA A 333 2.18 -3.20 -17.57
C ALA A 333 3.03 -2.76 -18.76
N SER A 334 2.47 -2.85 -19.97
CA SER A 334 3.09 -2.32 -21.17
C SER A 334 2.89 -0.81 -21.26
N VAL A 335 3.82 -0.04 -20.68
CA VAL A 335 3.85 1.42 -20.72
C VAL A 335 5.13 1.93 -21.38
N LEU A 336 5.04 3.07 -22.06
CA LEU A 336 6.17 3.75 -22.69
C LEU A 336 6.08 5.25 -22.42
N ASP A 337 7.23 5.88 -22.17
CA ASP A 337 7.30 7.32 -22.00
C ASP A 337 6.95 8.06 -23.31
N LYS A 338 6.18 9.14 -23.17
CA LYS A 338 5.68 9.96 -24.27
C LYS A 338 6.80 10.58 -25.10
N ASP A 339 7.83 11.14 -24.46
CA ASP A 339 8.88 11.86 -25.16
C ASP A 339 9.75 10.88 -25.95
N GLN A 340 10.13 9.75 -25.33
CA GLN A 340 10.82 8.65 -26.02
C GLN A 340 10.00 8.10 -27.20
N PHE A 341 8.69 7.91 -27.01
CA PHE A 341 7.81 7.42 -28.06
C PHE A 341 7.79 8.36 -29.27
N TRP A 342 7.66 9.67 -29.07
CA TRP A 342 7.61 10.62 -30.18
C TRP A 342 8.93 10.75 -30.92
N GLU A 343 10.07 10.65 -30.21
CA GLU A 343 11.38 10.58 -30.86
C GLU A 343 11.46 9.37 -31.80
N ASP A 344 11.05 8.20 -31.36
CA ASP A 344 11.11 6.97 -32.15
C ASP A 344 10.06 6.92 -33.26
N TRP A 345 8.85 7.40 -32.97
CA TRP A 345 7.78 7.55 -33.95
C TRP A 345 8.22 8.45 -35.11
N SER A 346 8.86 9.60 -34.82
CA SER A 346 9.33 10.53 -35.85
C SER A 346 10.38 9.92 -36.78
N LYS A 347 11.21 8.99 -36.27
CA LYS A 347 12.27 8.31 -37.03
C LYS A 347 11.70 7.22 -37.93
N TRP A 348 10.73 6.43 -37.44
CA TRP A 348 10.32 5.19 -38.10
C TRP A 348 8.96 5.26 -38.79
N GLN A 349 8.09 6.23 -38.46
CA GLN A 349 6.74 6.30 -39.05
C GLN A 349 6.76 6.31 -40.58
N GLN A 350 7.59 7.17 -41.17
CA GLN A 350 7.69 7.27 -42.64
C GLN A 350 8.41 6.08 -43.26
N LYS A 351 9.36 5.49 -42.54
CA LYS A 351 10.19 4.39 -43.03
C LYS A 351 9.40 3.08 -43.13
N ASP A 352 8.56 2.81 -42.13
CA ASP A 352 7.81 1.56 -42.01
C ASP A 352 6.33 1.68 -42.38
N GLY A 353 5.88 2.88 -42.79
CA GLY A 353 4.50 3.12 -43.20
C GLY A 353 3.48 2.95 -42.08
N MET A 354 3.82 3.38 -40.85
CA MET A 354 2.95 3.25 -39.69
C MET A 354 1.77 4.23 -39.74
N ASN A 355 0.55 3.70 -39.60
CA ASN A 355 -0.68 4.48 -39.62
C ASN A 355 -1.12 4.93 -38.23
N LEU A 356 -1.78 6.09 -38.20
CA LEU A 356 -2.39 6.72 -37.03
C LEU A 356 -3.92 6.72 -37.18
N HIS A 357 -4.61 6.19 -36.18
CA HIS A 357 -6.06 6.29 -36.03
C HIS A 357 -6.39 7.40 -35.02
N LEU A 358 -6.97 8.50 -35.50
CA LEU A 358 -7.42 9.59 -34.64
C LEU A 358 -8.85 9.33 -34.16
N VAL A 359 -9.02 9.35 -32.85
CA VAL A 359 -10.32 9.33 -32.18
C VAL A 359 -10.49 10.66 -31.48
N GLU A 360 -11.53 11.41 -31.86
CA GLU A 360 -11.92 12.60 -31.11
C GLU A 360 -12.83 12.16 -29.96
N ASP A 361 -12.61 12.74 -28.77
CA ASP A 361 -13.45 12.58 -27.58
C ASP A 361 -13.58 11.16 -26.97
N PHE A 362 -14.54 11.01 -26.04
CA PHE A 362 -14.83 9.77 -25.30
C PHE A 362 -15.96 8.92 -25.89
N ARG A 363 -16.71 9.42 -26.87
CA ARG A 363 -17.95 8.81 -27.38
C ARG A 363 -17.70 7.51 -28.13
N VAL A 364 -16.53 7.37 -28.74
CA VAL A 364 -16.11 6.10 -29.35
C VAL A 364 -15.68 5.16 -28.22
N THR A 365 -16.45 4.11 -28.01
CA THR A 365 -16.17 3.12 -26.96
C THR A 365 -14.99 2.23 -27.32
N PRO A 366 -14.25 1.71 -26.33
CA PRO A 366 -13.15 0.78 -26.56
C PRO A 366 -13.53 -0.45 -27.41
N MET A 367 -14.77 -0.96 -27.29
CA MET A 367 -15.20 -2.13 -28.07
C MET A 367 -15.15 -1.88 -29.58
N LYS A 368 -15.41 -0.64 -30.03
CA LYS A 368 -15.35 -0.27 -31.45
C LYS A 368 -13.93 -0.17 -31.97
N LEU A 369 -12.93 -0.08 -31.09
CA LEU A 369 -11.52 0.09 -31.43
C LEU A 369 -10.76 -1.24 -31.51
N MET A 370 -11.37 -2.37 -31.13
CA MET A 370 -10.72 -3.69 -31.17
C MET A 370 -10.25 -4.08 -32.58
N ASP A 371 -11.04 -3.77 -33.60
CA ASP A 371 -10.76 -4.12 -34.99
C ASP A 371 -9.78 -3.15 -35.68
N VAL A 372 -9.38 -2.07 -35.01
CA VAL A 372 -8.47 -1.07 -35.57
C VAL A 372 -7.06 -1.66 -35.67
N LYS A 373 -6.57 -1.77 -36.91
CA LYS A 373 -5.25 -2.34 -37.24
C LYS A 373 -4.11 -1.33 -37.21
N ASP A 374 -4.42 -0.04 -37.15
CA ASP A 374 -3.43 1.03 -37.15
C ASP A 374 -2.47 0.91 -35.97
N ALA A 375 -1.22 1.29 -36.19
CA ALA A 375 -0.14 1.14 -35.21
C ALA A 375 -0.40 2.01 -33.98
N LEU A 376 -0.83 3.25 -34.17
CA LEU A 376 -1.15 4.18 -33.10
C LEU A 376 -2.64 4.52 -33.10
N ILE A 377 -3.30 4.36 -31.95
CA ILE A 377 -4.59 5.00 -31.68
C ILE A 377 -4.31 6.24 -30.83
N MET A 378 -4.79 7.39 -31.30
CA MET A 378 -4.67 8.65 -30.59
C MET A 378 -6.05 9.14 -30.22
N ARG A 379 -6.33 9.16 -28.91
CA ARG A 379 -7.52 9.82 -28.38
C ARG A 379 -7.20 11.27 -28.07
N LYS A 380 -7.85 12.19 -28.78
CA LYS A 380 -7.67 13.63 -28.59
C LYS A 380 -8.90 14.22 -27.91
N PHE A 381 -8.69 14.79 -26.74
CA PHE A 381 -9.72 15.45 -25.94
C PHE A 381 -9.65 16.97 -26.12
N GLY A 382 -10.82 17.60 -26.13
CA GLY A 382 -10.95 19.05 -26.21
C GLY A 382 -10.67 19.77 -24.89
N SER A 383 -10.93 21.07 -24.85
CA SER A 383 -10.79 21.91 -23.65
C SER A 383 -12.10 22.18 -22.92
N VAL A 384 -13.24 21.71 -23.44
CA VAL A 384 -14.57 22.03 -22.90
C VAL A 384 -14.97 20.99 -21.86
N GLU A 385 -15.00 21.42 -20.60
CA GLU A 385 -15.51 20.63 -19.48
C GLU A 385 -17.05 20.56 -19.49
N PRO A 386 -17.66 19.47 -18.96
CA PRO A 386 -17.06 18.31 -18.30
C PRO A 386 -16.78 17.11 -19.24
N ASP A 387 -17.04 17.26 -20.53
CA ASP A 387 -17.02 16.17 -21.50
C ASP A 387 -15.62 15.85 -22.06
N ASN A 388 -14.58 16.44 -21.49
CA ASN A 388 -13.20 16.29 -21.94
C ASN A 388 -12.30 15.53 -20.94
N TYR A 389 -12.87 14.89 -19.92
CA TYR A 389 -12.12 14.06 -18.99
C TYR A 389 -11.91 12.64 -19.52
N TRP A 390 -10.70 12.10 -19.34
CA TRP A 390 -10.35 10.79 -19.85
C TRP A 390 -11.14 9.65 -19.20
N TYR A 391 -11.48 9.77 -17.91
CA TYR A 391 -12.24 8.74 -17.21
C TYR A 391 -13.62 8.46 -17.82
N ARG A 392 -14.18 9.41 -18.57
CA ARG A 392 -15.47 9.28 -19.28
C ARG A 392 -15.46 8.12 -20.28
N VAL A 393 -14.29 7.74 -20.80
CA VAL A 393 -14.14 6.57 -21.69
C VAL A 393 -14.59 5.28 -21.01
N CYS A 394 -14.37 5.18 -19.70
CA CYS A 394 -14.70 4.00 -18.90
C CYS A 394 -16.06 4.09 -18.20
N GLU A 395 -16.87 5.13 -18.45
CA GLU A 395 -18.21 5.26 -17.90
C GLU A 395 -19.26 4.55 -18.77
N GLY A 396 -20.43 4.28 -18.18
CA GLY A 396 -21.58 3.72 -18.90
C GLY A 396 -21.38 2.26 -19.28
N GLU A 397 -21.61 1.92 -20.56
CA GLU A 397 -21.52 0.54 -21.05
C GLU A 397 -20.10 -0.05 -20.93
N THR A 398 -19.08 0.82 -20.97
CA THR A 398 -17.67 0.43 -20.86
C THR A 398 -17.27 -0.01 -19.45
N GLU A 399 -17.96 0.46 -18.41
CA GLU A 399 -17.56 0.27 -17.00
C GLU A 399 -17.50 -1.22 -16.60
N SER A 400 -18.37 -2.04 -17.19
CA SER A 400 -18.42 -3.49 -16.95
C SER A 400 -17.33 -4.27 -17.68
N ILE A 401 -16.71 -3.66 -18.70
CA ILE A 401 -15.79 -4.33 -19.63
C ILE A 401 -14.35 -3.91 -19.35
N VAL A 402 -14.11 -2.60 -19.24
CA VAL A 402 -12.78 -2.04 -18.98
C VAL A 402 -12.64 -1.81 -17.49
N GLN A 403 -11.91 -2.71 -16.84
CA GLN A 403 -11.58 -2.55 -15.43
C GLN A 403 -10.39 -1.60 -15.28
N ARG A 404 -10.49 -0.67 -14.33
CA ARG A 404 -9.36 0.17 -13.89
C ARG A 404 -8.39 -0.69 -13.08
N PRO A 405 -7.14 -0.88 -13.52
CA PRO A 405 -6.22 -1.80 -12.87
C PRO A 405 -5.51 -1.14 -11.66
N TRP A 406 -6.27 -0.83 -10.62
CA TRP A 406 -5.77 -0.18 -9.38
C TRP A 406 -4.59 -0.91 -8.73
N HIS A 407 -4.52 -2.24 -8.91
CA HIS A 407 -3.46 -3.08 -8.36
C HIS A 407 -2.06 -2.79 -8.95
N LEU A 408 -1.99 -2.11 -10.11
CA LEU A 408 -0.73 -1.82 -10.82
C LEU A 408 -0.09 -0.48 -10.42
N ILE A 409 -0.82 0.39 -9.72
CA ILE A 409 -0.29 1.67 -9.26
C ILE A 409 0.08 1.53 -7.80
N TRP A 410 1.36 1.68 -7.50
CA TRP A 410 1.92 1.69 -6.15
C TRP A 410 2.52 3.06 -5.85
N LYS A 411 2.60 3.44 -4.58
CA LYS A 411 3.24 4.69 -4.16
C LYS A 411 4.74 4.64 -4.41
N SER A 412 5.37 5.80 -4.54
CA SER A 412 6.82 5.89 -4.74
C SER A 412 7.57 5.22 -3.60
N ARG A 413 8.50 4.31 -3.93
CA ARG A 413 9.33 3.64 -2.92
C ARG A 413 10.10 4.62 -2.05
N ARG A 414 10.49 5.77 -2.60
CA ARG A 414 11.18 6.85 -1.87
C ARG A 414 10.31 7.44 -0.77
N LEU A 415 9.01 7.60 -1.02
CA LEU A 415 8.05 8.02 -0.01
C LEU A 415 7.86 6.90 1.03
N MET A 416 7.73 5.65 0.58
CA MET A 416 7.60 4.50 1.49
C MET A 416 8.84 4.32 2.39
N ASP A 417 10.03 4.69 1.92
CA ASP A 417 11.27 4.70 2.71
C ASP A 417 11.24 5.76 3.81
N ILE A 418 10.73 6.97 3.52
CA ILE A 418 10.49 8.01 4.53
C ILE A 418 9.51 7.49 5.59
N MET A 419 8.37 6.93 5.18
CA MET A 419 7.40 6.35 6.12
C MET A 419 8.04 5.27 6.99
N SER A 420 8.85 4.39 6.41
CA SER A 420 9.55 3.34 7.14
C SER A 420 10.57 3.88 8.14
N ALA A 421 11.24 4.99 7.81
CA ALA A 421 12.14 5.68 8.72
C ALA A 421 11.40 6.29 9.92
N ILE A 422 10.24 6.94 9.69
CA ILE A 422 9.37 7.47 10.75
C ILE A 422 8.90 6.32 11.65
N ALA A 423 8.31 5.27 11.07
CA ALA A 423 7.82 4.11 11.84
C ALA A 423 8.96 3.43 12.62
N SER A 424 10.16 3.37 12.06
CA SER A 424 11.36 2.86 12.73
C SER A 424 11.79 3.71 13.93
N ARG A 425 11.70 5.05 13.85
CA ARG A 425 11.96 5.95 14.99
C ARG A 425 10.91 5.78 16.11
N LEU A 426 9.68 5.44 15.72
CA LEU A 426 8.60 5.05 16.62
C LEU A 426 8.67 3.58 17.07
N ASN A 427 9.75 2.86 16.75
CA ASN A 427 9.98 1.43 17.03
C ASN A 427 8.88 0.49 16.51
N TRP A 428 8.08 0.92 15.53
CA TRP A 428 6.89 0.19 15.07
C TRP A 428 5.88 -0.10 16.18
N ASP A 429 5.94 0.64 17.30
CA ASP A 429 5.03 0.53 18.44
C ASP A 429 4.40 1.89 18.74
N TYR A 430 3.37 2.23 17.96
CA TYR A 430 2.63 3.46 18.12
C TYR A 430 1.16 3.29 17.70
N ASP A 431 0.32 4.18 18.19
CA ASP A 431 -1.06 4.36 17.77
C ASP A 431 -1.19 5.65 16.95
N SER A 432 -2.23 5.74 16.13
CA SER A 432 -2.37 6.83 15.17
C SER A 432 -3.78 7.41 15.16
N VAL A 433 -3.83 8.73 15.02
CA VAL A 433 -5.08 9.49 14.92
C VAL A 433 -4.99 10.42 13.72
N HIS A 434 -6.02 10.43 12.89
CA HIS A 434 -6.16 11.38 11.80
C HIS A 434 -7.19 12.45 12.18
N VAL A 435 -6.71 13.69 12.35
CA VAL A 435 -7.48 14.86 12.80
C VAL A 435 -7.64 15.86 11.66
N VAL A 436 -8.85 15.97 11.11
CA VAL A 436 -9.19 16.91 10.05
C VAL A 436 -9.83 18.15 10.67
N ARG A 437 -9.12 19.27 10.59
CA ARG A 437 -9.55 20.60 11.02
C ARG A 437 -9.35 21.59 9.87
N GLY A 438 -8.50 22.59 10.04
CA GLY A 438 -8.22 23.61 9.02
C GLY A 438 -9.49 24.34 8.58
N GLU A 439 -9.70 24.49 7.27
CA GLU A 439 -10.87 25.18 6.71
C GLU A 439 -12.20 24.49 7.06
N LYS A 440 -12.21 23.16 7.21
CA LYS A 440 -13.44 22.41 7.56
C LYS A 440 -13.92 22.76 8.96
N ALA A 441 -13.02 22.87 9.94
CA ALA A 441 -13.39 23.25 11.32
C ALA A 441 -13.97 24.69 11.40
N ARG A 442 -13.56 25.58 10.48
CA ARG A 442 -14.10 26.96 10.42
C ARG A 442 -15.50 27.01 9.80
N ASN A 443 -15.83 26.06 8.94
CA ASN A 443 -17.11 26.02 8.25
C ASN A 443 -18.19 25.29 9.06
N LYS A 444 -18.82 26.02 9.97
CA LYS A 444 -19.91 25.51 10.83
C LYS A 444 -21.22 25.25 10.09
N GLU A 445 -21.37 25.74 8.86
CA GLU A 445 -22.55 25.47 8.03
C GLU A 445 -22.53 24.05 7.48
N LEU A 446 -21.35 23.53 7.13
CA LEU A 446 -21.19 22.15 6.63
C LEU A 446 -20.78 21.17 7.74
N TRP A 447 -20.01 21.61 8.73
CA TRP A 447 -19.50 20.79 9.84
C TRP A 447 -19.72 21.49 11.19
N PRO A 448 -20.95 21.43 11.74
CA PRO A 448 -21.30 22.19 12.94
C PRO A 448 -20.59 21.72 14.22
N ASN A 449 -20.20 20.45 14.31
CA ASN A 449 -19.64 19.86 15.54
C ASN A 449 -18.13 19.59 15.45
N LEU A 450 -17.56 19.56 14.23
CA LEU A 450 -16.17 19.18 13.98
C LEU A 450 -15.15 19.91 14.85
N ASP A 451 -15.27 21.24 14.97
CA ASP A 451 -14.36 22.07 15.76
C ASP A 451 -14.36 21.70 17.25
N ALA A 452 -15.55 21.51 17.83
CA ALA A 452 -15.72 21.17 19.23
C ALA A 452 -15.28 19.73 19.54
N HIS A 453 -15.66 18.78 18.68
CA HIS A 453 -15.36 17.35 18.87
C HIS A 453 -13.89 17.00 18.65
N THR A 454 -13.16 17.78 17.84
CA THR A 454 -11.73 17.59 17.62
C THR A 454 -10.87 18.54 18.47
N SER A 455 -11.44 19.16 19.50
CA SER A 455 -10.69 19.96 20.49
C SER A 455 -9.80 19.07 21.38
N PRO A 456 -8.72 19.59 21.98
CA PRO A 456 -7.79 18.77 22.75
C PRO A 456 -8.45 18.05 23.93
N ASP A 457 -9.39 18.72 24.61
CA ASP A 457 -10.14 18.13 25.73
C ASP A 457 -11.07 16.99 25.26
N ALA A 458 -11.75 17.17 24.13
CA ALA A 458 -12.61 16.15 23.54
C ALA A 458 -11.80 14.95 23.03
N LEU A 459 -10.63 15.21 22.44
CA LEU A 459 -9.68 14.18 22.04
C LEU A 459 -9.15 13.43 23.27
N LEU A 460 -8.71 14.11 24.33
CA LEU A 460 -8.30 13.46 25.58
C LEU A 460 -9.38 12.52 26.12
N SER A 461 -10.63 12.98 26.15
CA SER A 461 -11.76 12.16 26.60
C SER A 461 -11.98 10.94 25.71
N THR A 462 -11.93 11.11 24.39
CA THR A 462 -12.21 10.04 23.42
C THR A 462 -11.09 9.02 23.34
N LEU A 463 -9.84 9.49 23.40
CA LEU A 463 -8.65 8.65 23.28
C LEU A 463 -8.43 7.83 24.56
N ARG A 464 -8.79 8.35 25.73
CA ARG A 464 -8.58 7.66 27.02
C ARG A 464 -9.16 6.24 27.07
N ASP A 465 -10.31 6.03 26.45
CA ASP A 465 -10.97 4.71 26.45
C ASP A 465 -10.48 3.79 25.33
N LYS A 466 -9.72 4.34 24.36
CA LYS A 466 -9.28 3.63 23.15
C LYS A 466 -7.78 3.37 23.14
N ILE A 467 -6.95 4.29 23.60
CA ILE A 467 -5.47 4.22 23.60
C ILE A 467 -4.96 4.23 25.03
N ASP A 468 -3.97 3.40 25.31
CA ASP A 468 -3.38 3.30 26.64
C ASP A 468 -2.45 4.50 26.91
N GLU A 469 -2.47 5.03 28.14
CA GLU A 469 -1.64 6.18 28.54
C GLU A 469 -0.14 5.86 28.43
N GLY A 470 0.66 6.87 28.07
CA GLY A 470 2.12 6.79 27.94
C GLY A 470 2.61 6.23 26.60
N ARG A 471 1.72 5.86 25.67
CA ARG A 471 2.09 5.35 24.34
C ARG A 471 2.50 6.47 23.38
N ASN A 472 3.24 6.09 22.33
CA ASN A 472 3.51 6.95 21.18
C ASN A 472 2.22 7.16 20.37
N LEU A 473 1.86 8.41 20.15
CA LEU A 473 0.67 8.82 19.43
C LEU A 473 1.07 9.66 18.21
N TYR A 474 0.96 9.09 17.02
CA TYR A 474 1.15 9.83 15.78
C TYR A 474 -0.13 10.57 15.39
N ILE A 475 -0.05 11.89 15.20
CA ILE A 475 -1.20 12.74 14.85
C ILE A 475 -1.02 13.24 13.42
N ALA A 476 -1.76 12.65 12.48
CA ALA A 476 -1.87 13.15 11.12
C ALA A 476 -2.92 14.26 11.11
N THR A 477 -2.54 15.50 10.79
CA THR A 477 -3.45 16.66 10.90
C THR A 477 -3.17 17.73 9.86
N ASN A 478 -4.22 18.44 9.45
CA ASN A 478 -4.11 19.65 8.64
C ASN A 478 -4.31 20.93 9.47
N GLU A 479 -4.28 20.83 10.81
CA GLU A 479 -4.21 21.99 11.71
C GLU A 479 -2.84 22.67 11.57
N PRO A 480 -2.76 23.96 11.18
CA PRO A 480 -1.49 24.63 10.94
C PRO A 480 -0.60 24.77 12.18
N ASP A 481 -1.21 24.84 13.37
CA ASP A 481 -0.51 25.01 14.63
C ASP A 481 -0.55 23.71 15.44
N THR A 482 0.56 22.97 15.47
CA THR A 482 0.66 21.71 16.21
C THR A 482 0.64 21.91 17.73
N SER A 483 0.94 23.13 18.23
CA SER A 483 0.87 23.44 19.67
C SER A 483 -0.57 23.38 20.19
N PHE A 484 -1.56 23.44 19.30
CA PHE A 484 -2.96 23.17 19.62
C PHE A 484 -3.15 21.83 20.35
N PHE A 485 -2.35 20.83 20.03
CA PHE A 485 -2.42 19.49 20.60
C PHE A 485 -1.54 19.30 21.85
N ASP A 486 -0.85 20.34 22.33
CA ASP A 486 0.00 20.27 23.52
C ASP A 486 -0.67 19.66 24.76
N PRO A 487 -1.98 19.88 25.04
CA PRO A 487 -2.65 19.22 26.16
C PRO A 487 -2.63 17.68 26.11
N LEU A 488 -2.45 17.08 24.93
CA LEU A 488 -2.33 15.62 24.80
C LEU A 488 -1.00 15.08 25.35
N LYS A 489 0.03 15.92 25.47
CA LYS A 489 1.37 15.55 25.95
C LYS A 489 1.38 15.08 27.40
N ASP A 490 0.37 15.47 28.19
CA ASP A 490 0.21 15.01 29.57
C ASP A 490 -0.10 13.50 29.65
N LYS A 491 -0.63 12.91 28.57
CA LYS A 491 -1.08 11.52 28.53
C LYS A 491 -0.38 10.67 27.48
N TYR A 492 0.10 11.28 26.40
CA TYR A 492 0.69 10.56 25.27
C TYR A 492 1.99 11.24 24.82
N THR A 493 2.90 10.46 24.23
CA THR A 493 4.05 11.05 23.51
C THR A 493 3.59 11.35 22.09
N THR A 494 3.26 12.61 21.82
CA THR A 494 2.73 13.06 20.52
C THR A 494 3.83 13.21 19.48
N HIS A 495 3.54 12.80 18.25
CA HIS A 495 4.45 12.93 17.10
C HIS A 495 3.70 13.51 15.89
N PHE A 496 4.38 14.38 15.14
CA PHE A 496 3.86 15.02 13.93
C PHE A 496 4.83 14.87 12.76
N LEU A 497 4.32 14.96 11.53
CA LEU A 497 5.14 14.83 10.33
C LEU A 497 6.37 15.77 10.33
N ASP A 498 6.17 17.05 10.65
CA ASP A 498 7.24 18.06 10.56
C ASP A 498 8.41 17.84 11.51
N GLU A 499 8.26 17.01 12.55
CA GLU A 499 9.35 16.61 13.45
C GLU A 499 10.40 15.74 12.73
N TYR A 500 10.03 15.14 11.59
CA TYR A 500 10.87 14.25 10.78
C TYR A 500 11.39 14.91 9.50
N LYS A 501 11.40 16.25 9.46
CA LYS A 501 11.81 17.03 8.28
C LYS A 501 13.20 16.69 7.77
N ASP A 502 14.08 16.21 8.63
CA ASP A 502 15.42 15.76 8.27
C ASP A 502 15.43 14.59 7.25
N LEU A 503 14.31 13.87 7.10
CA LEU A 503 14.15 12.80 6.12
C LEU A 503 13.95 13.30 4.67
N TRP A 504 13.63 14.58 4.47
CA TRP A 504 13.47 15.19 3.14
C TRP A 504 14.10 16.59 3.03
N ASP A 505 14.87 17.01 4.02
CA ASP A 505 15.61 18.27 3.95
C ASP A 505 16.79 18.19 2.97
N VAL A 506 17.52 19.29 2.83
CA VAL A 506 18.66 19.41 1.88
C VAL A 506 19.80 18.42 2.15
N THR A 507 19.86 17.81 3.33
CA THR A 507 20.88 16.82 3.72
C THR A 507 20.41 15.37 3.54
N SER A 508 19.12 15.17 3.26
CA SER A 508 18.51 13.85 3.14
C SER A 508 18.89 13.10 1.86
N GLU A 509 18.84 11.77 1.92
CA GLU A 509 18.98 10.90 0.75
C GLU A 509 17.86 11.20 -0.26
N TRP A 510 16.61 11.35 0.21
CA TRP A 510 15.47 11.69 -0.62
C TRP A 510 15.74 12.93 -1.49
N TYR A 511 16.20 14.03 -0.89
CA TYR A 511 16.49 15.27 -1.60
C TYR A 511 17.58 15.08 -2.65
N SER A 512 18.63 14.34 -2.32
CA SER A 512 19.72 14.07 -3.25
C SER A 512 19.27 13.23 -4.46
N GLU A 513 18.43 12.22 -4.23
CA GLU A 513 17.93 11.33 -5.28
C GLU A 513 16.91 12.03 -6.18
N THR A 514 15.96 12.76 -5.59
CA THR A 514 14.93 13.48 -6.36
C THR A 514 15.50 14.65 -7.14
N THR A 515 16.48 15.37 -6.58
CA THR A 515 17.21 16.43 -7.31
C THR A 515 17.96 15.85 -8.51
N LYS A 516 18.61 14.70 -8.35
CA LYS A 516 19.28 14.01 -9.46
C LYS A 516 18.28 13.57 -10.53
N LEU A 517 17.14 13.02 -10.12
CA LEU A 517 16.06 12.61 -11.02
C LEU A 517 15.49 13.80 -11.79
N ASN A 518 15.41 14.96 -11.14
CA ASN A 518 14.91 16.21 -11.69
C ASN A 518 16.01 17.05 -12.39
N ASN A 519 16.97 16.42 -13.05
CA ASN A 519 18.03 17.09 -13.81
C ASN A 519 18.86 18.12 -13.01
N GLY A 520 19.06 17.87 -11.72
CA GLY A 520 19.79 18.76 -10.82
C GLY A 520 18.96 19.90 -10.22
N VAL A 521 17.67 19.99 -10.53
CA VAL A 521 16.76 20.99 -9.98
C VAL A 521 16.16 20.47 -8.66
N PRO A 522 16.33 21.19 -7.53
CA PRO A 522 15.74 20.79 -6.25
C PRO A 522 14.23 20.56 -6.34
N VAL A 523 13.76 19.51 -5.67
CA VAL A 523 12.33 19.18 -5.57
C VAL A 523 11.83 19.60 -4.18
N GLU A 524 10.76 20.39 -4.14
CA GLU A 524 10.05 20.71 -2.89
C GLU A 524 9.25 19.49 -2.42
N PHE A 525 9.27 19.21 -1.12
CA PHE A 525 8.43 18.20 -0.50
C PHE A 525 6.98 18.71 -0.38
N ASP A 526 6.22 18.55 -1.46
CA ASP A 526 4.91 19.18 -1.65
C ASP A 526 3.79 18.60 -0.77
N GLY A 527 2.63 19.26 -0.79
CA GLY A 527 1.47 18.88 0.02
C GLY A 527 0.93 17.48 -0.29
N TYR A 528 1.04 16.98 -1.52
CA TYR A 528 0.58 15.62 -1.83
C TYR A 528 1.53 14.58 -1.22
N MET A 529 2.84 14.80 -1.31
CA MET A 529 3.82 13.93 -0.64
C MET A 529 3.60 13.89 0.87
N ARG A 530 3.36 15.05 1.49
CA ARG A 530 3.09 15.17 2.93
C ARG A 530 1.87 14.36 3.34
N VAL A 531 0.73 14.58 2.67
CA VAL A 531 -0.51 13.84 2.96
C VAL A 531 -0.34 12.35 2.66
N SER A 532 0.44 11.98 1.64
CA SER A 532 0.75 10.59 1.33
C SER A 532 1.52 9.93 2.48
N ILE A 533 2.59 10.55 3.00
CA ILE A 533 3.32 10.00 4.15
C ILE A 533 2.45 9.95 5.39
N ASP A 534 1.72 11.03 5.72
CA ASP A 534 0.83 11.07 6.88
C ASP A 534 -0.18 9.93 6.85
N THR A 535 -0.79 9.68 5.69
CA THR A 535 -1.74 8.59 5.49
C THR A 535 -1.05 7.24 5.70
N GLU A 536 0.15 7.04 5.14
CA GLU A 536 0.85 5.76 5.29
C GLU A 536 1.28 5.51 6.73
N VAL A 537 1.83 6.50 7.43
CA VAL A 537 2.22 6.38 8.85
C VAL A 537 0.97 6.11 9.70
N PHE A 538 -0.14 6.81 9.44
CA PHE A 538 -1.42 6.57 10.10
C PHE A 538 -1.86 5.10 9.93
N LEU A 539 -1.84 4.56 8.71
CA LEU A 539 -2.29 3.19 8.42
C LEU A 539 -1.43 2.09 9.04
N ARG A 540 -0.20 2.39 9.50
CA ARG A 540 0.68 1.43 10.22
C ARG A 540 0.55 1.50 11.74
N GLY A 541 -0.19 2.46 12.28
CA GLY A 541 -0.50 2.50 13.71
C GLY A 541 -1.31 1.27 14.14
N LYS A 542 -1.09 0.78 15.37
CA LYS A 542 -1.79 -0.41 15.92
C LYS A 542 -3.28 -0.13 16.06
N LYS A 543 -3.62 0.96 16.75
CA LYS A 543 -4.98 1.53 16.78
C LYS A 543 -5.03 2.74 15.86
N GLN A 544 -6.09 2.81 15.04
CA GLN A 544 -6.28 3.82 14.00
C GLN A 544 -7.62 4.50 14.25
N LEU A 545 -7.60 5.81 14.44
CA LEU A 545 -8.80 6.59 14.76
C LEU A 545 -8.95 7.72 13.75
N GLU A 546 -10.05 7.75 13.03
CA GLU A 546 -10.30 8.75 12.00
C GLU A 546 -11.31 9.78 12.45
N THR A 547 -11.13 11.04 12.05
CA THR A 547 -12.03 12.14 12.41
C THR A 547 -13.50 11.81 12.19
N PHE A 548 -13.89 11.46 10.98
CA PHE A 548 -15.30 11.31 10.58
C PHE A 548 -15.89 9.93 10.90
N ASN A 549 -15.09 9.00 11.46
CA ASN A 549 -15.55 7.68 11.88
C ASN A 549 -15.56 7.53 13.40
N ASP A 550 -14.58 8.12 14.08
CA ASP A 550 -14.32 7.88 15.50
C ASP A 550 -14.42 9.13 16.38
N LEU A 551 -14.16 10.32 15.84
CA LEU A 551 -13.95 11.54 16.65
C LEU A 551 -15.12 12.51 16.57
N THR A 552 -15.85 12.55 15.46
CA THR A 552 -17.01 13.43 15.29
C THR A 552 -18.23 12.69 14.74
N SER A 553 -19.41 13.22 15.05
CA SER A 553 -20.69 12.83 14.46
C SER A 553 -20.96 13.48 13.10
N ASP A 554 -20.13 14.43 12.66
CA ASP A 554 -20.30 15.09 11.36
C ASP A 554 -19.86 14.18 10.21
N CYS A 555 -20.49 14.34 9.05
CA CYS A 555 -20.17 13.56 7.85
C CYS A 555 -18.97 14.17 7.10
N LYS A 556 -18.12 13.33 6.49
CA LYS A 556 -16.92 13.75 5.75
C LYS A 556 -17.20 14.82 4.68
N ASP A 557 -18.34 14.70 3.99
CA ASP A 557 -18.73 15.55 2.86
C ASP A 557 -19.79 16.62 3.20
N GLY A 558 -20.02 16.85 4.50
CA GLY A 558 -20.92 17.89 5.03
C GLY A 558 -22.31 17.36 5.43
N ILE A 559 -23.18 18.25 5.92
CA ILE A 559 -24.53 17.90 6.40
C ILE A 559 -25.30 17.08 5.34
N ASN A 560 -26.03 16.05 5.78
CA ASN A 560 -26.85 15.14 4.96
C ASN A 560 -26.06 14.24 3.99
N THR A 561 -24.75 14.03 4.21
CA THR A 561 -23.93 13.16 3.35
C THR A 561 -23.47 11.86 4.02
N CYS A 562 -23.82 11.64 5.29
CA CYS A 562 -23.51 10.39 5.95
C CYS A 562 -24.23 9.25 5.24
N ASN A 563 -23.48 8.29 4.71
CA ASN A 563 -24.06 7.01 4.34
C ASN A 563 -24.56 6.38 5.63
N VAL A 564 -25.87 6.21 5.76
CA VAL A 564 -26.45 5.34 6.78
C VAL A 564 -25.93 3.95 6.42
N ALA A 565 -24.85 3.51 7.08
CA ALA A 565 -24.48 2.12 7.06
C ALA A 565 -25.67 1.37 7.66
N GLU A 566 -26.45 0.68 6.81
CA GLU A 566 -27.42 -0.29 7.29
C GLU A 566 -26.66 -1.31 8.14
N ASN A 567 -27.03 -1.37 9.42
CA ASN A 567 -26.51 -2.30 10.43
C ASN A 567 -26.55 -3.75 9.96
#